data_AF-A0A969WUR2-F1
#
_entry.id   AF-A0A969WUR2-F1
#
_cell.length_a   1.000
_cell.length_b   1.000
_cell.length_c   1.000
_cell.angle_alpha   90.00
_cell.angle_beta   90.00
_cell.angle_gamma   90.00
#
_symmetry.space_group_name_H-M   'P 1'
#
loop_
_entity.id
_entity.type
_entity.pdbx_description
1 polymer ?
#
loop_
_entity_poly.entity_id
_entity_poly.type
_entity_poly.pdbx_seq_one_letter_code
_entity_poly.pdbx_strand_id
1 'polypeptide(L)'
;MIKKFLLIGGCILALASCTSTKNMYSWYNYEDITYKYSKKSTPELQVKLLEEYQKITQNQKALRGVVPPGLYAEYGFLLYKTGKNDEGLAFLKEEIRLYPESEKYVSRIIKQLEQ
;
A
#
# COMPACT_ATOMS: atom_id res chain seq x y z
N MET A 1 44.36 -9.95 26.54
CA MET A 1 42.92 -9.78 26.86
C MET A 1 42.18 -8.81 25.94
N ILE A 2 42.87 -7.81 25.34
CA ILE A 2 42.31 -6.84 24.37
C ILE A 2 41.72 -7.46 23.07
N LYS A 3 42.33 -8.53 22.53
CA LYS A 3 41.80 -9.21 21.32
C LYS A 3 40.40 -9.84 21.53
N LYS A 4 40.06 -10.26 22.76
CA LYS A 4 38.73 -10.82 23.08
C LYS A 4 37.67 -9.71 23.18
N PHE A 5 38.04 -8.52 23.66
CA PHE A 5 37.15 -7.35 23.70
C PHE A 5 36.88 -6.76 22.30
N LEU A 6 37.87 -6.78 21.39
CA LEU A 6 37.69 -6.37 19.99
C LEU A 6 36.69 -7.27 19.23
N LEU A 7 36.72 -8.59 19.50
CA LEU A 7 35.79 -9.56 18.92
C LEU A 7 34.35 -9.39 19.42
N ILE A 8 34.18 -9.04 20.70
CA ILE A 8 32.87 -8.79 21.30
C ILE A 8 32.28 -7.44 20.84
N GLY A 9 33.12 -6.40 20.69
CA GLY A 9 32.69 -5.10 20.16
C GLY A 9 32.25 -5.16 18.69
N GLY A 10 32.90 -6.00 17.87
CA GLY A 10 32.50 -6.22 16.47
C GLY A 10 31.12 -6.89 16.32
N CYS A 11 30.79 -7.85 17.20
CA CYS A 11 29.48 -8.51 17.17
C CYS A 11 28.31 -7.58 17.56
N ILE A 12 28.54 -6.60 18.43
CA ILE A 12 27.50 -5.64 18.85
C ILE A 12 27.19 -4.64 17.71
N LEU A 13 28.19 -4.24 16.93
CA LEU A 13 28.00 -3.36 15.77
C LEU A 13 27.26 -4.04 14.61
N ALA A 14 27.42 -5.36 14.43
CA ALA A 14 26.71 -6.12 13.41
C ALA A 14 25.17 -6.18 13.65
N LEU A 15 24.73 -6.02 14.90
CA LEU A 15 23.31 -6.07 15.28
C LEU A 15 22.58 -4.72 15.11
N ALA A 16 23.29 -3.63 14.79
CA ALA A 16 22.69 -2.30 14.60
C ALA A 16 22.12 -2.06 13.17
N SER A 17 22.10 -3.08 12.32
CA SER A 17 21.87 -2.95 10.87
C SER A 17 20.42 -2.72 10.44
N CYS A 18 19.44 -2.76 11.35
CA CYS A 18 18.01 -2.65 11.01
C CYS A 18 17.28 -1.60 11.86
N THR A 19 17.72 -0.34 11.77
CA THR A 19 16.98 0.80 12.35
C THR A 19 16.75 1.87 11.28
N SER A 20 15.98 1.54 10.25
CA SER A 20 15.41 2.57 9.38
C SER A 20 14.21 3.19 10.08
N THR A 21 14.39 4.40 10.62
CA THR A 21 13.34 5.14 11.33
C THR A 21 12.35 5.84 10.40
N LYS A 22 12.64 5.90 9.09
CA LYS A 22 11.80 6.58 8.10
C LYS A 22 10.89 5.57 7.39
N ASN A 23 9.59 5.85 7.44
CA ASN A 23 8.60 5.09 6.67
C ASN A 23 8.83 5.27 5.17
N MET A 24 8.70 4.18 4.42
CA MET A 24 8.79 4.23 2.94
C MET A 24 7.56 4.85 2.30
N TYR A 25 6.38 4.68 2.91
CA TYR A 25 5.09 5.13 2.38
C TYR A 25 4.26 5.88 3.44
N SER A 26 3.36 6.75 2.97
CA SER A 26 2.38 7.42 3.81
C SER A 26 1.07 6.65 3.76
N TRP A 27 0.88 5.74 4.73
CA TRP A 27 -0.34 4.93 4.86
C TRP A 27 -1.50 5.63 5.56
N TYR A 28 -1.23 6.73 6.27
CA TYR A 28 -2.25 7.46 7.03
C TYR A 28 -3.10 6.55 7.93
N ASN A 29 -4.44 6.53 7.80
CA ASN A 29 -5.32 5.70 8.62
C ASN A 29 -5.73 4.38 7.93
N TYR A 30 -5.02 3.97 6.88
CA TYR A 30 -5.33 2.79 6.06
C TYR A 30 -5.67 1.54 6.89
N GLU A 31 -4.80 1.18 7.84
CA GLU A 31 -4.93 -0.07 8.63
C GLU A 31 -6.22 -0.10 9.45
N ASP A 32 -6.56 1.01 10.11
CA ASP A 32 -7.75 1.10 10.96
C ASP A 32 -9.04 1.10 10.13
N ILE A 33 -9.08 1.87 9.03
CA ILE A 33 -10.30 1.96 8.22
C ILE A 33 -10.58 0.67 7.43
N THR A 34 -9.55 0.03 6.87
CA THR A 34 -9.68 -1.26 6.19
C THR A 34 -10.10 -2.35 7.16
N TYR A 35 -9.52 -2.38 8.36
CA TYR A 35 -9.94 -3.30 9.42
C TYR A 35 -11.42 -3.11 9.78
N LYS A 36 -11.86 -1.87 10.02
CA LYS A 36 -13.27 -1.56 10.35
C LYS A 36 -14.22 -1.96 9.23
N TYR A 37 -13.88 -1.63 7.98
CA TYR A 37 -14.70 -1.94 6.81
C TYR A 37 -14.78 -3.46 6.55
N SER A 38 -13.68 -4.19 6.75
CA SER A 38 -13.68 -5.66 6.63
C SER A 38 -14.52 -6.35 7.70
N LYS A 39 -14.59 -5.77 8.91
CA LYS A 39 -15.47 -6.28 9.99
C LYS A 39 -16.94 -5.93 9.76
N LYS A 40 -17.21 -4.74 9.23
CA LYS A 40 -18.56 -4.22 9.01
C LYS A 40 -18.57 -3.40 7.71
N SER A 41 -19.05 -3.99 6.62
CA SER A 41 -19.11 -3.33 5.33
C SER A 41 -20.36 -2.46 5.21
N THR A 42 -20.41 -1.35 5.96
CA THR A 42 -21.51 -0.38 5.89
C THR A 42 -21.21 0.73 4.86
N PRO A 43 -22.22 1.38 4.28
CA PRO A 43 -22.02 2.49 3.35
C PRO A 43 -21.18 3.63 3.92
N GLU A 44 -21.33 3.95 5.21
CA GLU A 44 -20.57 5.02 5.86
C GLU A 44 -19.08 4.67 5.97
N LEU A 45 -18.76 3.41 6.27
CA LEU A 45 -17.37 2.94 6.31
C LEU A 45 -16.77 2.85 4.91
N GLN A 46 -17.57 2.52 3.90
CA GLN A 46 -17.15 2.54 2.49
C GLN A 46 -16.76 3.95 2.05
N VAL A 47 -17.55 4.97 2.38
CA VAL A 47 -17.24 6.37 2.06
C VAL A 47 -15.93 6.80 2.73
N LYS A 48 -15.78 6.53 4.02
CA LYS A 48 -14.53 6.84 4.76
C LYS A 48 -13.32 6.10 4.19
N LEU A 49 -13.50 4.86 3.72
CA LEU A 49 -12.45 4.09 3.08
C LEU A 49 -12.01 4.73 1.75
N LEU A 50 -12.97 5.12 0.91
CA LEU A 50 -12.71 5.83 -0.35
C LEU A 50 -12.01 7.18 -0.11
N GLU A 51 -12.41 7.93 0.91
CA GLU A 51 -11.75 9.18 1.32
C GLU A 51 -10.30 8.94 1.74
N GLU A 52 -10.03 7.87 2.51
CA GLU A 52 -8.68 7.53 2.94
C GLU A 52 -7.81 7.08 1.75
N TYR A 53 -8.34 6.27 0.82
CA TYR A 53 -7.63 5.92 -0.41
C TYR A 53 -7.33 7.14 -1.28
N GLN A 54 -8.29 8.06 -1.43
CA GLN A 54 -8.07 9.31 -2.14
C GLN A 54 -6.94 10.14 -1.49
N LYS A 55 -6.92 10.22 -0.16
CA LYS A 55 -5.87 10.91 0.59
C LYS A 55 -4.49 10.26 0.40
N ILE A 56 -4.42 8.93 0.43
CA ILE A 56 -3.16 8.20 0.18
C ILE A 56 -2.70 8.43 -1.27
N THR A 57 -3.60 8.39 -2.26
CA THR A 57 -3.23 8.60 -3.67
C THR A 57 -2.77 10.03 -3.98
N GLN A 58 -3.33 11.03 -3.31
CA GLN A 58 -3.04 12.44 -3.57
C GLN A 58 -1.89 13.02 -2.73
N ASN A 59 -1.54 12.40 -1.59
CA ASN A 59 -0.66 13.04 -0.61
C ASN A 59 0.40 12.08 -0.07
N GLN A 60 1.41 11.72 -0.85
CA GLN A 60 2.53 10.93 -0.36
C GLN A 60 3.65 11.84 0.19
N LYS A 61 3.99 11.65 1.47
CA LYS A 61 5.00 12.46 2.19
C LYS A 61 6.20 11.64 2.69
N ALA A 62 6.16 10.32 2.49
CA ALA A 62 7.18 9.38 2.94
C ALA A 62 8.33 9.26 1.93
N LEU A 63 9.34 8.46 2.27
CA LEU A 63 10.61 8.42 1.54
C LEU A 63 10.47 8.15 0.04
N ARG A 64 9.57 7.24 -0.35
CA ARG A 64 9.39 6.87 -1.76
C ARG A 64 8.56 7.90 -2.53
N GLY A 65 7.74 8.70 -1.85
CA GLY A 65 6.93 9.76 -2.46
C GLY A 65 5.87 9.28 -3.48
N VAL A 66 5.62 7.98 -3.58
CA VAL A 66 4.64 7.37 -4.49
C VAL A 66 3.66 6.52 -3.72
N VAL A 67 2.48 6.29 -4.32
CA VAL A 67 1.39 5.50 -3.74
C VAL A 67 1.89 4.09 -3.41
N PRO A 68 1.53 3.50 -2.25
CA PRO A 68 1.99 2.15 -1.89
C PRO A 68 1.51 1.05 -2.86
N PRO A 69 2.26 -0.06 -2.98
CA PRO A 69 1.87 -1.18 -3.82
C PRO A 69 0.56 -1.80 -3.33
N GLY A 70 -0.29 -2.18 -4.28
CA GLY A 70 -1.60 -2.78 -4.07
C GLY A 70 -2.72 -1.78 -3.82
N LEU A 71 -2.42 -0.53 -3.43
CA LEU A 71 -3.48 0.43 -3.12
C LEU A 71 -4.26 0.85 -4.37
N TYR A 72 -3.61 1.05 -5.51
CA TYR A 72 -4.34 1.37 -6.74
C TYR A 72 -5.18 0.19 -7.21
N ALA A 73 -4.71 -1.04 -7.00
CA ALA A 73 -5.51 -2.25 -7.24
C ALA A 73 -6.79 -2.27 -6.38
N GLU A 74 -6.65 -2.06 -5.07
CA GLU A 74 -7.78 -2.11 -4.13
C GLU A 74 -8.76 -0.95 -4.37
N TYR A 75 -8.26 0.26 -4.56
CA TYR A 75 -9.07 1.44 -4.81
C TYR A 75 -9.81 1.34 -6.14
N GLY A 76 -9.11 0.93 -7.21
CA GLY A 76 -9.69 0.74 -8.53
C GLY A 76 -10.80 -0.32 -8.52
N PHE A 77 -10.57 -1.44 -7.83
CA PHE A 77 -11.59 -2.48 -7.66
C PHE A 77 -12.81 -1.96 -6.90
N LEU A 78 -12.62 -1.23 -5.80
CA LEU A 78 -13.72 -0.69 -5.01
C LEU A 78 -14.54 0.33 -5.82
N LEU A 79 -13.88 1.24 -6.54
CA LEU A 79 -14.54 2.22 -7.43
C LEU A 79 -15.41 1.52 -8.47
N TYR A 80 -14.87 0.47 -9.11
CA TYR A 80 -15.62 -0.33 -10.08
C TYR A 80 -16.86 -0.96 -9.44
N LYS A 81 -16.72 -1.58 -8.26
CA LYS A 81 -17.84 -2.18 -7.52
C LYS A 81 -18.92 -1.17 -7.14
N THR A 82 -18.58 0.12 -7.06
CA THR A 82 -19.51 1.22 -6.75
C THR A 82 -20.09 1.92 -7.98
N GLY A 83 -19.84 1.39 -9.18
CA GLY A 83 -20.37 1.92 -10.44
C GLY A 83 -19.50 2.97 -11.12
N LYS A 84 -18.31 3.27 -10.58
CA LYS A 84 -17.33 4.17 -11.20
C LYS A 84 -16.34 3.38 -12.05
N ASN A 85 -16.87 2.71 -13.07
CA ASN A 85 -16.14 1.67 -13.81
C ASN A 85 -14.88 2.20 -14.51
N ASP A 86 -14.98 3.30 -15.24
CA ASP A 86 -13.84 3.87 -16.00
C ASP A 86 -12.73 4.35 -15.06
N GLU A 87 -13.10 5.02 -13.96
CA GLU A 87 -12.16 5.47 -12.93
C GLU A 87 -11.50 4.26 -12.25
N GLY A 88 -12.29 3.23 -11.93
CA GLY A 88 -11.79 1.99 -11.36
C GLY A 88 -10.77 1.29 -12.25
N LEU A 89 -11.09 1.12 -13.55
CA LEU A 89 -10.19 0.53 -14.53
C LEU A 89 -8.92 1.36 -14.73
N ALA A 90 -9.01 2.69 -14.67
CA ALA A 90 -7.86 3.58 -14.76
C ALA A 90 -6.90 3.35 -13.58
N PHE A 91 -7.40 3.24 -12.35
CA PHE A 91 -6.56 2.94 -11.18
C PHE A 91 -5.96 1.52 -11.23
N LEU A 92 -6.70 0.51 -11.71
CA LEU A 92 -6.13 -0.82 -11.91
C LEU A 92 -4.96 -0.80 -12.91
N LYS A 93 -5.09 -0.03 -14.00
CA LYS A 93 -3.99 0.16 -14.97
C LYS A 93 -2.81 0.94 -14.38
N GLU A 94 -3.09 1.90 -13.51
CA GLU A 94 -2.08 2.68 -12.79
C GLU A 94 -1.26 1.82 -11.82
N GLU A 95 -1.87 0.83 -11.17
CA GLU A 95 -1.13 -0.17 -10.38
C GLU A 95 -0.11 -0.89 -11.24
N ILE A 96 -0.49 -1.39 -12.42
CA ILE A 96 0.41 -2.09 -13.34
C ILE A 96 1.54 -1.16 -13.80
N ARG A 97 1.22 0.11 -14.07
CA ARG A 97 2.20 1.11 -14.51
C ARG A 97 3.25 1.39 -13.43
N LEU A 98 2.83 1.52 -12.17
CA LEU A 98 3.72 1.84 -11.05
C LEU A 98 4.44 0.60 -10.50
N TYR A 99 3.78 -0.56 -10.57
CA TYR A 99 4.20 -1.85 -10.04
C TYR A 99 4.02 -2.95 -11.10
N PRO A 100 4.90 -3.03 -12.11
CA PRO A 100 4.80 -4.01 -13.19
C PRO A 100 4.84 -5.47 -12.70
N GLU A 101 5.41 -5.73 -11.53
CA GLU A 101 5.36 -7.04 -10.87
C GLU A 101 3.93 -7.52 -10.58
N SER A 102 2.96 -6.61 -10.49
CA SER A 102 1.55 -6.90 -10.23
C SER A 102 0.77 -7.29 -11.50
N GLU A 103 1.32 -7.07 -12.70
CA GLU A 103 0.63 -7.16 -13.99
C GLU A 103 -0.18 -8.46 -14.15
N LYS A 104 0.45 -9.60 -13.86
CA LYS A 104 -0.17 -10.92 -14.00
C LYS A 104 -1.44 -11.06 -13.15
N TYR A 105 -1.45 -10.46 -11.96
CA TYR A 105 -2.59 -10.52 -11.06
C TYR A 105 -3.65 -9.48 -11.44
N VAL A 106 -3.26 -8.21 -11.61
CA VAL A 106 -4.19 -7.12 -11.88
C VAL A 106 -4.87 -7.25 -13.25
N SER A 107 -4.16 -7.75 -14.27
CA SER A 107 -4.76 -8.02 -15.59
C SER A 107 -5.87 -9.08 -15.53
N ARG A 108 -5.79 -10.03 -14.60
CA ARG A 108 -6.88 -11.00 -14.39
C ARG A 108 -8.09 -10.35 -13.74
N ILE A 109 -7.88 -9.42 -12.81
CA ILE A 109 -8.95 -8.63 -12.20
C ILE A 109 -9.65 -7.81 -13.29
N ILE A 110 -8.90 -7.04 -14.08
CA ILE A 110 -9.46 -6.22 -15.18
C ILE A 110 -10.30 -7.10 -16.11
N LYS A 111 -9.74 -8.24 -16.55
CA LYS A 111 -10.46 -9.17 -17.43
C LYS A 111 -11.76 -9.70 -16.81
N GLN A 112 -11.81 -9.93 -15.50
CA GLN A 112 -13.03 -10.38 -14.82
C GLN A 112 -14.07 -9.26 -14.66
N LEU A 113 -13.64 -8.01 -14.57
CA LEU A 113 -14.53 -6.86 -14.42
C LEU A 113 -15.18 -6.47 -15.76
N GLU A 114 -14.45 -6.57 -16.86
CA GLU A 114 -14.90 -6.23 -18.22
C GLU A 114 -15.77 -7.34 -18.88
N GLN A 115 -15.92 -8.49 -18.23
CA GLN A 115 -16.78 -9.60 -18.66
C GLN A 115 -18.24 -9.39 -18.26
#